data_AF-A0A9R1UWC2-F1
#
_entry.id   AF-A0A9R1UWC2-F1
#
_cell.length_a   1.000
_cell.length_b   1.000
_cell.length_c   1.000
_cell.angle_alpha   90.00
_cell.angle_beta   90.00
_cell.angle_gamma   90.00
#
_symmetry.space_group_name_H-M   'P 1'
#
loop_
_entity.id
_entity.type
_entity.pdbx_description
1 polymer ?
#
loop_
_entity_poly.entity_id
_entity_poly.type
_entity_poly.pdbx_seq_one_letter_code
_entity_poly.pdbx_strand_id
1 'polypeptide(L)'
;MDPILKKAQEEKEKNKGSEVTLSGLLNFVDGLWSACGSERLIVFTTNFLDKLDVALTRRGRMDMHIELSYCCFEAFKVLAKSYMDLESHELFGIISGLLKETNITPADVAEDLIRKSAKQDVESCLKNLINSLKKAKEEARLKAVKDARMKDEAGPSSS
;
A
#
# COMPACT_ATOMS: atom_id res chain seq x y z
N MET A 1 20.33 -43.11 -19.23
CA MET A 1 19.88 -41.89 -18.53
C MET A 1 19.60 -40.84 -19.58
N ASP A 2 18.36 -40.36 -19.63
CA ASP A 2 17.92 -39.46 -20.70
C ASP A 2 18.61 -38.09 -20.60
N PRO A 3 19.27 -37.61 -21.67
CA PRO A 3 20.00 -36.34 -21.66
C PRO A 3 19.09 -35.12 -21.42
N ILE A 4 17.78 -35.28 -21.59
CA ILE A 4 16.75 -34.27 -21.31
C ILE A 4 16.56 -34.07 -19.80
N LEU A 5 16.63 -35.13 -18.99
CA LEU A 5 16.51 -35.02 -17.53
C LEU A 5 17.70 -34.30 -16.91
N LYS A 6 18.92 -34.54 -17.41
CA LYS A 6 20.12 -33.84 -16.95
C LYS A 6 20.07 -32.34 -17.22
N LYS A 7 19.62 -31.95 -18.41
CA LYS A 7 19.51 -30.54 -18.80
C LYS A 7 18.47 -29.78 -17.96
N ALA A 8 17.34 -30.41 -17.66
CA ALA A 8 16.31 -29.84 -16.78
C ALA A 8 16.75 -29.72 -15.30
N GLN A 9 17.63 -30.61 -14.83
CA GLN A 9 18.21 -30.54 -13.49
C GLN A 9 19.28 -29.43 -13.39
N GLU A 10 20.14 -29.29 -14.39
CA GLU A 10 21.16 -28.24 -14.47
C GLU A 10 20.56 -26.83 -14.65
N GLU A 11 19.44 -26.70 -15.38
CA GLU A 11 18.70 -25.44 -15.50
C GLU A 11 17.98 -25.05 -14.20
N LYS A 12 17.46 -26.02 -13.43
CA LYS A 12 16.91 -25.77 -12.09
C LYS A 12 17.96 -25.38 -11.06
N GLU A 13 19.19 -25.89 -11.18
CA GLU A 13 20.30 -25.49 -10.28
C GLU A 13 20.87 -24.11 -10.63
N LYS A 14 20.97 -23.74 -11.92
CA LYS A 14 21.40 -22.39 -12.32
C LYS A 14 20.45 -21.28 -11.87
N ASN A 15 19.15 -21.55 -11.78
CA ASN A 15 18.15 -20.57 -11.30
C ASN A 15 18.05 -20.47 -9.76
N LYS A 16 18.75 -21.31 -9.00
CA LYS A 16 18.83 -21.19 -7.52
C LYS A 16 19.91 -20.22 -7.03
N GLY A 17 20.79 -19.76 -7.93
CA GLY A 17 21.98 -18.99 -7.58
C GLY A 17 21.74 -17.52 -7.17
N SER A 18 20.51 -17.01 -7.29
CA SER A 18 20.21 -15.60 -7.01
C SER A 18 18.87 -15.38 -6.31
N GLU A 19 18.31 -16.42 -5.67
CA GLU A 19 17.09 -16.27 -4.87
C GLU A 19 17.45 -15.68 -3.51
N VAL A 20 17.30 -14.37 -3.37
CA VAL A 20 17.41 -13.69 -2.08
C VAL A 20 16.20 -14.08 -1.26
N THR A 21 16.41 -14.89 -0.23
CA THR A 21 15.36 -15.20 0.73
C THR A 21 15.16 -14.01 1.67
N LEU A 22 13.92 -13.79 2.10
CA LEU A 22 13.62 -12.79 3.13
C LEU A 22 14.51 -13.04 4.36
N SER A 23 14.63 -14.29 4.83
CA SER A 23 15.55 -14.65 5.93
C SER A 23 17.01 -14.25 5.67
N GLY A 24 17.53 -14.45 4.45
CA GLY A 24 18.89 -14.06 4.08
C GLY A 24 19.12 -12.55 4.14
N LEU A 25 18.17 -11.76 3.62
CA LEU A 25 18.21 -10.30 3.71
C LEU A 25 18.17 -9.81 5.17
N LEU A 26 17.38 -10.47 6.00
CA LEU A 26 17.20 -10.11 7.41
C LEU A 26 18.44 -10.43 8.25
N ASN A 27 19.06 -11.59 8.03
CA ASN A 27 20.33 -11.94 8.68
C ASN A 27 21.46 -10.96 8.29
N PHE A 28 21.46 -10.47 7.04
CA PHE A 28 22.39 -9.43 6.62
C PHE A 28 22.17 -8.12 7.37
N VAL A 29 20.91 -7.70 7.55
CA VAL A 29 20.56 -6.51 8.35
C VAL A 29 20.98 -6.68 9.81
N ASP A 30 20.78 -7.85 10.42
CA ASP A 30 21.25 -8.14 11.78
C ASP A 30 22.79 -8.03 11.90
N GLY A 31 23.52 -8.41 10.85
CA GLY A 31 24.96 -8.20 10.74
C GLY A 31 25.36 -6.72 10.66
N LEU A 32 24.61 -5.91 9.92
CA LEU A 32 24.80 -4.45 9.86
C LEU A 32 24.54 -3.78 11.21
N TRP A 33 23.59 -4.30 11.99
CA TRP A 33 23.27 -3.81 13.34
C TRP A 33 24.40 -4.07 14.34
N SER A 34 25.11 -5.20 14.17
CA SER A 34 26.15 -5.68 15.10
C SER A 34 27.52 -5.07 14.81
N ALA A 35 27.78 -4.63 13.58
CA ALA A 35 29.04 -4.00 13.17
C ALA A 35 29.09 -2.53 13.64
N CYS A 36 29.39 -2.36 14.94
CA CYS A 36 29.42 -1.07 15.62
C CYS A 36 30.55 -0.16 15.07
N GLY A 37 30.17 1.03 14.59
CA GLY A 37 31.12 2.08 14.17
C GLY A 37 30.50 3.30 13.46
N SER A 38 29.21 3.29 13.15
CA SER A 38 28.54 4.43 12.50
C SER A 38 27.07 4.51 12.92
N GLU A 39 26.62 5.68 13.33
CA GLU A 39 25.20 5.98 13.57
C GLU A 39 24.46 5.89 12.23
N ARG A 40 23.65 4.84 12.02
CA ARG A 40 22.90 4.62 10.77
C ARG A 40 21.40 4.65 11.04
N LEU A 41 20.67 5.43 10.24
CA LEU A 41 19.22 5.33 10.14
C LEU A 41 18.86 4.36 9.01
N ILE A 42 18.13 3.30 9.33
CA ILE A 42 17.66 2.33 8.33
C ILE A 42 16.14 2.41 8.28
N VAL A 43 15.58 2.65 7.09
CA VAL A 43 14.14 2.74 6.86
C VAL A 43 13.69 1.52 6.06
N PHE A 44 12.70 0.81 6.61
CA PHE A 44 12.05 -0.31 5.94
C PHE A 44 10.61 0.07 5.60
N THR A 45 10.14 -0.38 4.43
CA THR A 45 8.76 -0.21 3.98
C THR A 45 8.18 -1.57 3.61
N THR A 46 7.00 -1.91 4.10
CA THR A 46 6.28 -3.12 3.71
C THR A 46 4.79 -2.85 3.64
N ASN A 47 4.12 -3.46 2.66
CA ASN A 47 2.66 -3.48 2.59
C ASN A 47 2.06 -4.66 3.38
N PHE A 48 2.90 -5.59 3.86
CA PHE A 48 2.51 -6.83 4.52
C PHE A 48 3.33 -7.01 5.81
N LEU A 49 2.98 -6.27 6.86
CA LEU A 49 3.66 -6.34 8.15
C LEU A 49 3.49 -7.72 8.80
N ASP A 50 2.35 -8.36 8.58
CA ASP A 50 1.97 -9.69 9.08
C ASP A 50 2.85 -10.84 8.51
N LYS A 51 3.48 -10.62 7.36
CA LYS A 51 4.39 -11.58 6.73
C LYS A 51 5.85 -11.42 7.17
N LEU A 52 6.13 -10.39 7.97
CA LEU A 52 7.47 -10.12 8.47
C LEU A 52 7.77 -11.01 9.69
N ASP A 53 9.04 -11.44 9.82
CA ASP A 53 9.47 -12.18 11.01
C ASP A 53 9.33 -11.28 12.26
N VAL A 54 8.59 -11.76 13.25
CA VAL A 54 8.35 -11.07 14.54
C VAL A 54 9.67 -10.77 15.27
N ALA A 55 10.75 -11.49 14.99
CA ALA A 55 12.07 -11.20 15.54
C ALA A 55 12.60 -9.79 15.15
N LEU A 56 12.18 -9.25 14.00
CA LEU A 56 12.65 -7.97 13.48
C LEU A 56 11.92 -6.76 14.04
N THR A 57 10.65 -6.93 14.39
CA THR A 57 9.82 -5.88 14.98
C THR A 57 10.09 -5.68 16.47
N ARG A 58 11.10 -6.39 17.02
CA ARG A 58 11.56 -6.23 18.40
C ARG A 58 12.38 -4.96 18.56
N ARG A 59 12.29 -4.36 19.76
CA ARG A 59 13.14 -3.24 20.17
C ARG A 59 14.63 -3.59 20.05
N GLY A 60 15.43 -2.61 19.64
CA GLY A 60 16.84 -2.75 19.27
C GLY A 60 17.05 -3.18 17.82
N ARG A 61 15.98 -3.38 17.05
CA ARG A 61 15.97 -3.57 15.60
C ARG A 61 15.00 -2.54 15.02
N MET A 62 13.77 -2.91 14.67
CA MET A 62 12.77 -1.92 14.25
C MET A 62 12.17 -1.21 15.46
N ASP A 63 12.79 -0.11 15.87
CA ASP A 63 12.37 0.65 17.06
C ASP A 63 11.12 1.51 16.83
N MET A 64 10.95 2.03 15.61
CA MET A 64 9.85 2.93 15.23
C MET A 64 9.00 2.30 14.13
N HIS A 65 7.69 2.19 14.37
CA HIS A 65 6.71 1.70 13.41
C HIS A 65 5.71 2.81 13.08
N ILE A 66 5.62 3.17 11.80
CA ILE A 66 4.70 4.19 11.29
C ILE A 66 3.81 3.52 10.25
N GLU A 67 2.50 3.50 10.52
CA GLU A 67 1.52 3.06 9.54
C GLU A 67 1.20 4.20 8.57
N LEU A 68 1.41 3.97 7.27
CA LEU A 68 1.01 4.88 6.21
C LEU A 68 -0.35 4.44 5.66
N SER A 69 -1.42 4.93 6.29
CA SER A 69 -2.79 4.54 5.98
C SER A 69 -3.39 5.30 4.78
N TYR A 70 -4.67 5.06 4.51
CA TYR A 70 -5.44 5.73 3.46
C TYR A 70 -5.60 7.24 3.70
N CYS A 71 -5.98 7.97 2.66
CA CYS A 71 -6.09 9.42 2.69
C CYS A 71 -7.22 9.86 3.63
N CYS A 72 -6.86 10.49 4.75
CA CYS A 72 -7.81 11.15 5.63
C CYS A 72 -8.08 12.60 5.19
N PHE A 73 -9.05 13.25 5.82
CA PHE A 73 -9.41 14.63 5.48
C PHE A 73 -8.25 15.61 5.75
N GLU A 74 -7.46 15.38 6.78
CA GLU A 74 -6.27 16.16 7.10
C GLU A 74 -5.20 16.04 6.01
N ALA A 75 -4.94 14.82 5.53
CA ALA A 75 -4.03 14.58 4.42
C ALA A 75 -4.54 15.26 3.14
N PHE A 76 -5.83 15.14 2.83
CA PHE A 76 -6.46 15.83 1.72
C PHE A 76 -6.26 17.35 1.80
N LYS A 77 -6.45 17.99 2.96
CA LYS A 77 -6.23 19.44 3.12
C LYS A 77 -4.78 19.84 2.81
N VAL A 78 -3.81 19.01 3.22
CA VAL A 78 -2.39 19.24 2.90
C VAL A 78 -2.17 19.18 1.37
N LEU A 79 -2.76 18.19 0.70
CA LEU A 79 -2.66 18.06 -0.76
C LEU A 79 -3.37 19.22 -1.50
N ALA A 80 -4.56 19.61 -1.04
CA ALA A 80 -5.32 20.73 -1.61
C ALA A 80 -4.55 22.06 -1.47
N LYS A 81 -3.96 22.32 -0.30
CA LYS A 81 -3.07 23.47 -0.11
C LYS A 81 -1.83 23.38 -1.00
N SER A 82 -1.18 22.22 -1.06
CA SER A 82 0.07 22.05 -1.82
C SER A 82 -0.10 22.17 -3.34
N TYR A 83 -1.23 21.71 -3.91
CA TYR A 83 -1.41 21.64 -5.37
C TYR A 83 -2.37 22.68 -5.94
N MET A 84 -3.21 23.29 -5.09
CA MET A 84 -4.23 24.26 -5.50
C MET A 84 -4.16 25.58 -4.73
N ASP A 85 -3.29 25.70 -3.73
CA ASP A 85 -3.25 26.82 -2.79
C ASP A 85 -4.62 27.10 -2.13
N LEU A 86 -5.32 26.00 -1.80
CA LEU A 86 -6.69 26.03 -1.31
C LEU A 86 -6.78 25.58 0.14
N GLU A 87 -7.21 26.48 1.02
CA GLU A 87 -7.40 26.18 2.45
C GLU A 87 -8.85 25.80 2.80
N SER A 88 -9.83 26.27 2.02
CA SER A 88 -11.24 26.01 2.24
C SER A 88 -12.04 26.05 0.93
N HIS A 89 -13.07 25.21 0.82
CA HIS A 89 -14.02 25.22 -0.28
C HIS A 89 -15.36 24.63 0.16
N GLU A 90 -16.47 25.04 -0.44
CA GLU A 90 -17.82 24.54 -0.11
C GLU A 90 -17.93 23.01 -0.25
N LEU A 91 -17.19 22.44 -1.20
CA LEU A 91 -17.13 21.00 -1.48
C LEU A 91 -16.33 20.19 -0.43
N PHE A 92 -15.56 20.83 0.46
CA PHE A 92 -14.75 20.10 1.45
C PHE A 92 -15.61 19.29 2.41
N GLY A 93 -16.82 19.75 2.73
CA GLY A 93 -17.75 18.99 3.57
C GLY A 93 -18.14 17.65 2.93
N ILE A 94 -18.41 17.66 1.62
CA ILE A 94 -18.75 16.47 0.85
C ILE A 94 -17.55 15.52 0.78
N ILE A 95 -16.36 16.04 0.48
CA ILE A 95 -15.12 15.25 0.41
C ILE A 95 -14.80 14.62 1.77
N SER A 96 -14.93 15.38 2.87
CA SER A 96 -14.73 14.87 4.23
C SER A 96 -15.66 13.70 4.55
N GLY A 97 -16.94 13.80 4.20
CA GLY A 97 -17.90 12.70 4.38
C GLY A 97 -17.51 11.47 3.57
N LEU A 98 -17.16 11.64 2.30
CA LEU A 98 -16.78 10.53 1.42
C LEU A 98 -15.48 9.84 1.85
N LEU A 99 -14.47 10.59 2.30
CA LEU A 99 -13.19 10.03 2.77
C LEU A 99 -13.36 9.20 4.06
N LYS A 100 -14.38 9.47 4.89
CA LYS A 100 -14.68 8.65 6.07
C LYS A 100 -15.26 7.27 5.72
N GLU A 101 -15.85 7.16 4.55
CA GLU A 101 -16.59 5.96 4.11
C GLU A 101 -15.85 5.19 3.01
N THR A 102 -14.68 5.68 2.56
CA THR A 102 -13.98 5.16 1.39
C THR A 102 -12.49 5.09 1.65
N ASN A 103 -11.89 3.94 1.35
CA ASN A 103 -10.44 3.78 1.37
C ASN A 103 -9.86 4.18 0.00
N ILE A 104 -9.13 5.29 -0.04
CA ILE A 104 -8.44 5.79 -1.23
C ILE A 104 -7.01 6.19 -0.85
N THR A 105 -6.03 5.98 -1.73
CA THR A 105 -4.65 6.34 -1.39
C THR A 105 -4.43 7.84 -1.55
N PRO A 106 -3.50 8.45 -0.78
CA PRO A 106 -3.11 9.84 -1.00
C PRO A 106 -2.62 10.11 -2.44
N ALA A 107 -2.04 9.10 -3.11
CA ALA A 107 -1.58 9.21 -4.49
C ALA A 107 -2.76 9.34 -5.47
N ASP A 108 -3.81 8.53 -5.32
CA ASP A 108 -5.01 8.61 -6.16
C ASP A 108 -5.71 9.98 -5.98
N VAL A 109 -5.79 10.47 -4.73
CA VAL A 109 -6.31 11.80 -4.44
C VAL A 109 -5.46 12.87 -5.11
N ALA A 110 -4.13 12.78 -5.00
CA ALA A 110 -3.21 13.71 -5.65
C ALA A 110 -3.38 13.70 -7.18
N GLU A 111 -3.58 12.54 -7.79
CA GLU A 111 -3.83 12.43 -9.24
C GLU A 111 -5.06 13.26 -9.64
N ASP A 112 -6.17 13.14 -8.92
CA ASP A 112 -7.39 13.91 -9.22
C ASP A 112 -7.23 15.42 -9.00
N LEU A 113 -6.38 15.81 -8.04
CA LEU A 113 -6.07 17.22 -7.78
C LEU A 113 -5.10 17.82 -8.81
N ILE A 114 -4.13 17.03 -9.30
CA ILE A 114 -3.07 17.46 -10.22
C ILE A 114 -3.50 17.39 -11.68
N ARG A 115 -4.52 16.59 -12.02
CA ARG A 115 -5.09 16.45 -13.37
C ARG A 115 -5.78 17.75 -13.83
N LYS A 116 -5.04 18.86 -13.85
CA LYS A 116 -5.38 20.14 -14.46
C LYS A 116 -4.96 20.07 -15.91
N SER A 117 -5.92 19.91 -16.82
CA SER A 117 -5.71 20.42 -18.18
C SER A 117 -5.58 21.94 -18.13
N ALA A 118 -4.98 22.57 -19.15
CA ALA A 118 -4.79 24.02 -19.24
C ALA A 118 -6.09 24.87 -19.11
N LYS A 119 -7.26 24.24 -18.95
CA LYS A 119 -8.59 24.85 -18.82
C LYS A 119 -9.39 24.44 -17.57
N GLN A 120 -8.87 23.58 -16.70
CA GLN A 120 -9.64 23.14 -15.53
C GLN A 120 -9.45 24.08 -14.34
N ASP A 121 -10.58 24.56 -13.83
CA ASP A 121 -10.69 25.32 -12.60
C ASP A 121 -10.69 24.41 -11.37
N VAL A 122 -10.47 25.01 -10.19
CA VAL A 122 -10.40 24.31 -8.89
C VAL A 122 -11.65 23.47 -8.64
N GLU A 123 -12.83 24.02 -8.98
CA GLU A 123 -14.10 23.34 -8.76
C GLU A 123 -14.20 22.04 -9.58
N SER A 124 -13.74 22.05 -10.84
CA SER A 124 -13.71 20.84 -11.67
C SER A 124 -12.82 19.74 -11.09
N CYS A 125 -11.66 20.08 -10.55
CA CYS A 125 -10.77 19.09 -9.93
C CYS A 125 -11.40 18.47 -8.67
N LEU A 126 -12.04 19.29 -7.82
CA LEU A 126 -12.75 18.79 -6.64
C LEU A 126 -13.96 17.92 -7.00
N LYS A 127 -14.70 18.28 -8.07
CA LYS A 127 -15.80 17.45 -8.60
C LYS A 127 -15.29 16.11 -9.14
N ASN A 128 -14.14 16.09 -9.81
CA ASN A 128 -13.52 14.85 -10.27
C ASN A 128 -13.19 13.94 -9.09
N LEU A 129 -12.54 14.48 -8.05
CA LEU A 129 -12.25 13.74 -6.83
C LEU A 129 -13.51 13.18 -6.17
N ILE A 130 -14.59 13.98 -6.09
CA ILE A 130 -15.89 13.51 -5.56
C ILE A 130 -16.42 12.32 -6.38
N ASN A 131 -16.31 12.37 -7.71
CA ASN A 131 -16.74 11.28 -8.57
C ASN A 131 -15.88 10.01 -8.37
N SER A 132 -14.56 10.15 -8.27
CA SER A 132 -13.64 9.05 -7.97
C SER A 132 -13.96 8.41 -6.62
N LEU A 133 -14.21 9.21 -5.58
CA LEU A 133 -14.60 8.73 -4.25
C LEU A 133 -15.92 7.97 -4.28
N LYS A 134 -16.95 8.50 -4.96
CA LYS A 134 -18.24 7.81 -5.12
C LYS A 134 -18.09 6.48 -5.85
N LYS A 135 -17.26 6.44 -6.89
CA LYS A 135 -16.99 5.21 -7.65
C LYS A 135 -16.28 4.18 -6.78
N ALA A 136 -15.22 4.58 -6.07
CA ALA A 136 -14.48 3.70 -5.17
C ALA A 136 -15.37 3.14 -4.05
N LYS A 137 -16.27 3.97 -3.50
CA LYS A 137 -17.27 3.54 -2.52
C LYS A 137 -18.20 2.46 -3.06
N GLU A 138 -18.73 2.65 -4.26
CA GLU A 138 -19.64 1.67 -4.87
C GLU A 138 -18.92 0.37 -5.25
N GLU A 139 -17.70 0.46 -5.76
CA GLU A 139 -16.87 -0.71 -6.07
C GLU A 139 -16.54 -1.52 -4.80
N ALA A 140 -16.20 -0.85 -3.70
CA ALA A 140 -15.99 -1.49 -2.40
C ALA A 140 -17.25 -2.19 -1.90
N ARG A 141 -18.43 -1.55 -2.04
CA ARG A 141 -19.72 -2.14 -1.67
C ARG A 141 -20.03 -3.40 -2.49
N LEU A 142 -19.84 -3.32 -3.81
CA LEU A 142 -20.05 -4.45 -4.72
C LEU A 142 -19.10 -5.61 -4.40
N LYS A 143 -17.84 -5.31 -4.09
CA LYS A 143 -16.85 -6.32 -3.69
C LYS A 143 -17.25 -7.00 -2.37
N ALA A 144 -17.64 -6.22 -1.36
CA ALA A 144 -18.10 -6.77 -0.08
C ALA A 144 -19.33 -7.70 -0.24
N VAL A 145 -20.29 -7.34 -1.10
CA VAL A 145 -21.46 -8.20 -1.38
C VAL A 145 -21.06 -9.50 -2.08
N LYS A 146 -20.12 -9.44 -3.04
CA LYS A 146 -19.60 -10.65 -3.70
C LYS A 146 -18.85 -11.55 -2.72
N ASP A 147 -17.98 -10.96 -1.90
CA ASP A 147 -17.19 -11.70 -0.91
C ASP A 147 -18.07 -12.35 0.15
N ALA A 148 -19.18 -11.72 0.55
CA ALA A 148 -20.17 -12.31 1.47
C ALA A 148 -20.87 -13.52 0.84
N ARG A 149 -21.35 -13.40 -0.41
CA ARG A 149 -22.02 -14.52 -1.12
C ARG A 149 -21.09 -15.72 -1.32
N MET A 150 -19.82 -15.48 -1.64
CA MET A 150 -18.83 -16.56 -1.79
C MET A 150 -18.50 -17.25 -0.46
N LYS A 151 -18.59 -16.54 0.67
CA LYS A 151 -18.41 -17.14 2.01
C LYS A 151 -19.62 -17.97 2.46
N ASP A 152 -20.83 -17.56 2.07
CA ASP A 152 -22.06 -18.32 2.37
C ASP A 152 -22.17 -19.61 1.53
N GLU A 153 -21.67 -19.59 0.29
CA GLU A 153 -21.61 -20.79 -0.58
C GLU A 153 -20.49 -21.78 -0.19
N ALA A 154 -19.51 -21.36 0.60
CA ALA A 154 -18.42 -22.20 1.11
C ALA A 154 -18.72 -22.84 2.50
N GLY A 155 -20.01 -23.11 2.79
CA GLY A 155 -20.47 -23.76 4.03
C GLY A 155 -19.74 -25.08 4.35
N PRO A 156 -19.73 -25.48 5.64
CA PRO A 156 -18.63 -26.21 6.27
C PRO A 156 -18.42 -27.58 5.62
N SER A 157 -17.22 -27.80 5.07
CA SER A 157 -16.73 -29.15 4.79
C SER A 157 -16.75 -29.93 6.10
N SER A 158 -17.64 -30.91 6.16
CA SER A 158 -17.85 -31.85 7.24
C SER A 158 -16.54 -32.38 7.83
N SER A 159 -16.55 -32.43 9.17
CA SER A 159 -15.58 -33.06 10.09
C SER A 159 -14.93 -34.35 9.60
#